data_AF-A0A9E6MXA5-F1
#
_entry.id   AF-A0A9E6MXA5-F1
#
_cell.length_a   1.000
_cell.length_b   1.000
_cell.length_c   1.000
_cell.angle_alpha   90.00
_cell.angle_beta   90.00
_cell.angle_gamma   90.00
#
_symmetry.space_group_name_H-M   'P 1'
#
loop_
_entity.id
_entity.type
_entity.pdbx_description
1 polymer ?
#
loop_
_entity_poly.entity_id
_entity_poly.type
_entity_poly.pdbx_seq_one_letter_code
_entity_poly.pdbx_strand_id
1 'polypeptide(L)'
;MASLDKTSVRSQVEKVRKDFEQLRSDGKVSPEVQAIMSSMLMIVELILAIFLERTTKKNSANSSIPPSQTDKDNSSLTDPGSKGKGKKADGETVKNRRTIETLTIVPVDYCDKCGADLRQVGCTHAPGVREDVASPELI
;
A
#
# COMPACT_ATOMS: atom_id res chain seq x y z
N MET A 1 -38.00 -6.26 7.83
CA MET A 1 -36.61 -5.97 8.22
C MET A 1 -35.72 -7.03 7.60
N ALA A 2 -34.91 -6.66 6.60
CA ALA A 2 -33.99 -7.61 5.98
C ALA A 2 -32.87 -7.91 6.97
N SER A 3 -32.85 -9.12 7.52
CA SER A 3 -31.74 -9.65 8.30
C SER A 3 -30.55 -9.82 7.35
N LEU A 4 -29.75 -8.77 7.18
CA LEU A 4 -28.48 -8.87 6.48
C LEU A 4 -27.56 -9.73 7.35
N ASP A 5 -27.22 -10.91 6.85
CA ASP A 5 -26.23 -11.79 7.45
C ASP A 5 -24.92 -11.00 7.61
N LYS A 6 -24.47 -10.84 8.86
CA LYS A 6 -23.31 -10.01 9.23
C LYS A 6 -21.99 -10.76 9.06
N THR A 7 -22.02 -11.97 8.50
CA THR A 7 -20.80 -12.73 8.21
C THR A 7 -19.92 -11.94 7.24
N SER A 8 -18.68 -11.68 7.66
CA SER A 8 -17.68 -11.07 6.79
C SER A 8 -17.49 -11.94 5.54
N VAL A 9 -17.33 -11.31 4.38
CA VAL A 9 -17.02 -12.00 3.12
C VAL A 9 -15.80 -12.94 3.27
N ARG A 10 -14.83 -12.57 4.12
CA ARG A 10 -13.68 -13.45 4.47
C ARG A 10 -14.12 -14.77 5.10
N SER A 11 -15.06 -14.72 6.04
CA SER A 11 -15.58 -15.91 6.72
C SER A 11 -16.33 -16.84 5.76
N GLN A 12 -17.06 -16.26 4.80
CA GLN A 12 -17.75 -17.07 3.78
C GLN A 12 -16.76 -17.77 2.86
N VAL A 13 -15.70 -17.08 2.42
CA VAL A 13 -14.64 -17.69 1.59
C VAL A 13 -13.88 -18.78 2.36
N GLU A 14 -13.55 -18.55 3.64
CA GLU A 14 -12.94 -19.58 4.48
C GLU A 14 -13.82 -20.81 4.64
N LYS A 15 -15.13 -20.63 4.81
CA LYS A 15 -16.07 -21.75 4.87
C LYS A 15 -16.06 -22.56 3.58
N VAL A 16 -16.19 -21.90 2.43
CA VAL A 16 -16.17 -22.56 1.12
C VAL A 16 -14.86 -23.33 0.90
N ARG A 17 -13.72 -22.74 1.31
CA ARG A 17 -12.42 -23.41 1.24
C ARG A 17 -12.35 -24.68 2.11
N LYS A 18 -12.89 -24.63 3.33
CA LYS A 18 -12.96 -25.81 4.22
C LYS A 18 -13.86 -26.90 3.64
N ASP A 19 -15.03 -26.52 3.14
CA ASP A 19 -15.97 -27.46 2.53
C ASP A 19 -15.35 -28.15 1.31
N PHE A 20 -14.62 -27.39 0.48
CA PHE A 20 -13.88 -27.94 -0.66
C PHE A 20 -12.76 -28.89 -0.24
N GLU A 21 -11.96 -28.54 0.77
CA GLU A 21 -10.87 -29.41 1.25
C GLU A 21 -11.42 -30.71 1.86
N GLN A 22 -12.57 -30.66 2.54
CA GLN A 22 -13.25 -31.85 3.04
C GLN A 22 -13.71 -32.76 1.88
N LEU A 23 -14.31 -32.19 0.84
CA LEU A 23 -14.73 -32.96 -0.34
C LEU A 23 -13.54 -33.59 -1.06
N ARG A 24 -12.41 -32.89 -1.09
CA ARG A 24 -11.14 -33.39 -1.61
C ARG A 24 -10.60 -34.55 -0.77
N SER A 25 -10.57 -34.43 0.56
CA SER A 25 -10.11 -35.51 1.46
C SER A 25 -11.02 -36.73 1.40
N ASP A 26 -12.31 -36.52 1.16
CA ASP A 26 -13.30 -37.58 0.98
C ASP A 26 -13.18 -38.29 -0.39
N GLY A 27 -12.29 -37.83 -1.28
CA GLY A 27 -12.12 -38.39 -2.63
C GLY A 27 -13.29 -38.10 -3.58
N LYS A 28 -14.16 -37.14 -3.25
CA LYS A 28 -15.36 -36.78 -4.03
C LYS A 28 -15.07 -35.78 -5.17
N VAL A 29 -13.81 -35.40 -5.35
CA VAL A 29 -13.38 -34.37 -6.30
C VAL A 29 -12.31 -34.98 -7.21
N SER A 30 -12.51 -34.91 -8.53
CA SER A 30 -11.50 -35.37 -9.48
C SER A 30 -10.31 -34.39 -9.54
N PRO A 31 -9.12 -34.84 -9.97
CA PRO A 31 -7.94 -33.98 -10.10
C PRO A 31 -8.17 -32.75 -10.99
N GLU A 32 -8.94 -32.88 -12.07
CA GLU A 32 -9.27 -31.79 -13.00
C GLU A 32 -10.13 -30.73 -12.32
N VAL A 33 -11.17 -31.16 -11.58
CA VAL A 33 -12.03 -30.25 -10.81
C VAL A 33 -11.22 -29.59 -9.72
N GLN A 34 -10.30 -30.32 -9.08
CA GLN A 34 -9.44 -29.77 -8.05
C GLN A 34 -8.60 -28.61 -8.58
N ALA A 35 -7.95 -28.79 -9.75
CA ALA A 35 -7.13 -27.75 -10.36
C ALA A 35 -7.93 -26.48 -10.70
N ILE A 36 -9.13 -26.64 -11.26
CA ILE A 36 -10.01 -25.52 -11.60
C ILE A 36 -10.47 -24.78 -10.34
N MET A 37 -10.95 -25.52 -9.34
CA MET A 37 -11.46 -24.93 -8.10
C MET A 37 -10.37 -24.23 -7.29
N SER A 38 -9.16 -24.80 -7.22
CA SER A 38 -8.01 -24.14 -6.60
C SER A 38 -7.65 -22.84 -7.31
N SER A 39 -7.66 -22.83 -8.65
CA SER A 39 -7.41 -21.61 -9.44
C SER A 39 -8.47 -20.54 -9.20
N MET A 40 -9.75 -20.93 -9.15
CA MET A 40 -10.86 -20.02 -8.88
C MET A 40 -10.79 -19.43 -7.46
N LEU A 41 -10.51 -20.24 -6.44
CA LEU A 41 -10.35 -19.77 -5.06
C LEU A 41 -9.18 -18.79 -4.92
N MET A 42 -8.07 -19.04 -5.61
CA MET A 42 -6.93 -18.10 -5.64
C MET A 42 -7.32 -16.74 -6.21
N ILE A 43 -8.09 -16.70 -7.31
CA ILE A 43 -8.57 -15.44 -7.91
C ILE A 43 -9.47 -14.69 -6.91
N VAL A 44 -10.36 -15.39 -6.23
CA VAL A 44 -11.24 -14.78 -5.21
C VAL A 44 -10.42 -14.21 -4.06
N GLU A 45 -9.43 -14.95 -3.55
CA GLU A 45 -8.53 -14.48 -2.49
C GLU A 45 -7.75 -13.23 -2.94
N LEU A 46 -7.28 -13.18 -4.18
CA LEU A 46 -6.58 -12.01 -4.74
C LEU A 46 -7.50 -10.79 -4.82
N ILE A 47 -8.73 -10.96 -5.29
CA ILE A 47 -9.74 -9.89 -5.33
C ILE A 47 -9.96 -9.35 -3.91
N LEU A 48 -10.19 -10.24 -2.94
CA LEU A 48 -10.40 -9.84 -1.55
C LEU A 48 -9.17 -9.15 -0.95
N ALA A 49 -7.95 -9.62 -1.27
CA ALA A 49 -6.73 -8.96 -0.84
C ALA A 49 -6.68 -7.52 -1.37
N ILE A 50 -6.83 -7.30 -2.67
CA ILE A 50 -6.78 -5.96 -3.29
C ILE A 50 -7.84 -5.03 -2.70
N PHE A 51 -9.08 -5.50 -2.58
CA PHE A 51 -10.18 -4.64 -2.11
C PHE A 51 -10.17 -4.41 -0.60
N LEU A 52 -9.64 -5.34 0.19
CA LEU A 52 -9.62 -5.22 1.64
C LEU A 52 -8.30 -4.71 2.21
N GLU A 53 -7.24 -4.65 1.40
CA GLU A 53 -5.97 -3.99 1.72
C GLU A 53 -6.12 -2.46 1.72
N ARG A 54 -6.98 -1.93 0.83
CA ARG A 54 -7.37 -0.52 0.86
C ARG A 54 -8.36 -0.26 2.00
N THR A 55 -7.83 0.08 3.18
CA THR A 55 -8.64 0.70 4.22
C THR A 55 -9.18 2.04 3.72
N THR A 56 -10.47 2.12 3.42
CA THR A 56 -11.13 3.41 3.18
C THR A 56 -11.25 4.12 4.50
N LYS A 57 -10.31 5.04 4.78
CA LYS A 57 -10.46 5.94 5.93
C LYS A 57 -11.78 6.67 5.79
N LYS A 58 -12.56 6.66 6.85
CA LYS A 58 -13.79 7.43 6.92
C LYS A 58 -13.43 8.91 6.85
N ASN A 59 -13.83 9.57 5.78
CA ASN A 59 -13.72 11.03 5.62
C ASN A 59 -15.13 11.62 5.59
N SER A 60 -15.24 12.94 5.65
CA SER A 60 -16.55 13.62 5.65
C SER A 60 -17.42 13.30 4.42
N ALA A 61 -16.84 12.80 3.32
CA ALA A 61 -17.56 12.42 2.10
C ALA A 61 -18.18 11.00 2.17
N ASN A 62 -17.66 10.09 3.01
CA ASN A 62 -18.12 8.69 3.09
C ASN A 62 -18.48 8.22 4.51
N SER A 63 -18.36 9.08 5.51
CA SER A 63 -18.57 8.72 6.92
C SER A 63 -20.01 8.83 7.38
N SER A 64 -20.92 9.37 6.55
CA SER A 64 -22.28 9.79 6.93
C SER A 64 -22.33 10.74 8.13
N ILE A 65 -21.17 11.27 8.54
CA ILE A 65 -20.98 12.25 9.60
C ILE A 65 -20.78 13.60 8.91
N PRO A 66 -21.48 14.66 9.33
CA PRO A 66 -21.29 15.98 8.76
C PRO A 66 -19.80 16.40 8.85
N PRO A 67 -19.26 17.14 7.86
CA PRO A 67 -17.88 17.63 7.89
C PRO A 67 -17.52 18.44 9.15
N SER A 68 -18.51 19.03 9.80
CA SER A 68 -18.38 19.77 11.06
C SER A 68 -18.14 18.88 12.29
N GLN A 69 -18.30 17.57 12.16
CA GLN A 69 -18.14 16.56 13.22
C GLN A 69 -17.09 15.50 12.89
N THR A 70 -16.37 15.65 11.78
CA THR A 70 -15.21 14.82 11.45
C THR A 70 -13.91 15.54 11.78
N ASP A 71 -12.94 14.83 12.36
CA ASP A 71 -11.60 15.37 12.58
C ASP A 71 -10.96 15.83 11.26
N LYS A 72 -10.14 16.88 11.35
CA LYS A 72 -9.51 17.49 10.19
C LYS A 72 -8.52 16.51 9.56
N ASP A 73 -8.80 16.08 8.33
CA ASP A 73 -7.92 15.17 7.59
C ASP A 73 -6.67 15.92 7.10
N ASN A 74 -5.56 15.73 7.82
CA ASN A 74 -4.24 16.27 7.46
C ASN A 74 -3.40 15.28 6.63
N SER A 75 -4.00 14.18 6.13
CA SER A 75 -3.27 13.18 5.34
C SER A 75 -3.14 13.56 3.85
N SER A 76 -3.75 14.66 3.42
CA SER A 76 -3.50 15.25 2.11
C SER A 76 -2.22 16.07 2.13
N LEU A 77 -1.27 15.73 1.23
CA LEU A 77 -0.25 16.68 0.83
C LEU A 77 -0.99 17.88 0.25
N THR A 78 -0.77 19.06 0.82
CA THR A 78 -1.47 20.28 0.42
C THR A 78 -1.35 20.48 -1.08
N ASP A 79 -2.45 20.30 -1.83
CA ASP A 79 -2.48 20.61 -3.25
C ASP A 79 -2.08 22.08 -3.43
N PRO A 80 -1.05 22.38 -4.26
CA PRO A 80 -0.61 23.74 -4.55
C PRO A 80 -1.63 24.42 -5.48
N GLY A 81 -2.83 24.68 -4.96
CA GLY A 81 -3.94 25.21 -5.74
C GLY A 81 -5.19 25.56 -4.92
N SER A 82 -5.27 25.16 -3.66
CA SER A 82 -6.40 25.56 -2.81
C SER A 82 -6.33 27.07 -2.51
N LYS A 83 -7.28 27.83 -3.07
CA LYS A 83 -7.49 29.24 -2.73
C LYS A 83 -8.15 29.35 -1.36
N GLY A 84 -7.42 29.03 -0.31
CA GLY A 84 -7.84 29.32 1.06
C GLY A 84 -8.03 30.82 1.26
N LYS A 85 -9.20 31.23 1.77
CA LYS A 85 -9.40 32.60 2.23
C LYS A 85 -8.74 32.76 3.61
N GLY A 86 -7.75 33.64 3.71
CA GLY A 86 -7.04 33.97 4.95
C GLY A 86 -5.66 34.54 4.66
N LYS A 87 -5.09 35.33 5.59
CA LYS A 87 -3.67 35.73 5.51
C LYS A 87 -2.83 34.45 5.55
N LYS A 88 -1.98 34.26 4.54
CA LYS A 88 -0.98 33.18 4.58
C LYS A 88 -0.04 33.48 5.75
N ALA A 89 0.04 32.54 6.70
CA ALA A 89 1.04 32.61 7.75
C ALA A 89 2.43 32.48 7.09
N ASP A 90 3.38 33.25 7.60
CA ASP A 90 4.73 33.40 7.06
C ASP A 90 5.37 32.06 6.72
N GLY A 91 5.75 31.97 5.44
CA GLY A 91 6.33 30.80 4.81
C GLY A 91 6.44 30.99 3.30
N GLU A 92 6.44 32.25 2.82
CA GLU A 92 6.85 32.54 1.46
C GLU A 92 8.29 32.07 1.32
N THR A 93 8.45 30.98 0.59
CA THR A 93 9.75 30.48 0.19
C THR A 93 10.41 31.53 -0.69
N VAL A 94 11.40 32.22 -0.13
CA VAL A 94 12.23 33.18 -0.84
C VAL A 94 12.81 32.49 -2.07
N LYS A 95 12.66 33.09 -3.26
CA LYS A 95 13.03 32.52 -4.57
C LYS A 95 14.51 32.12 -4.72
N ASN A 96 15.37 32.49 -3.77
CA ASN A 96 16.80 32.24 -3.79
C ASN A 96 17.24 31.35 -2.61
N ARG A 97 16.64 30.17 -2.46
CA ARG A 97 17.15 29.16 -1.53
C ARG A 97 18.14 28.26 -2.28
N ARG A 98 19.38 28.22 -1.80
CA ARG A 98 20.41 27.28 -2.29
C ARG A 98 20.15 25.91 -1.67
N THR A 99 19.88 24.91 -2.50
CA THR A 99 19.81 23.51 -2.07
C THR A 99 21.17 22.88 -2.29
N ILE A 100 21.75 22.28 -1.24
CA ILE A 100 22.98 21.50 -1.32
C ILE A 100 22.57 20.03 -1.21
N GLU A 101 22.69 19.30 -2.31
CA GLU A 101 22.46 17.86 -2.35
C GLU A 101 23.79 17.16 -2.05
N THR A 102 23.82 16.37 -0.97
CA THR A 102 24.97 15.53 -0.65
C THR A 102 24.64 14.11 -1.09
N LEU A 103 25.34 13.62 -2.11
CA LEU A 103 25.16 12.26 -2.61
C LEU A 103 26.23 11.35 -2.01
N THR A 104 25.79 10.31 -1.30
CA THR A 104 26.66 9.24 -0.80
C THR A 104 26.49 8.01 -1.67
N ILE A 105 27.53 7.67 -2.43
CA ILE A 105 27.54 6.49 -3.29
C ILE A 105 28.27 5.38 -2.54
N VAL A 106 27.57 4.26 -2.30
CA VAL A 106 28.16 3.06 -1.69
C VAL A 106 28.48 2.05 -2.79
N PRO A 107 29.73 1.58 -2.93
CA PRO A 107 30.09 0.56 -3.91
C PRO A 107 29.52 -0.80 -3.50
N VAL A 108 29.14 -1.61 -4.50
CA VAL A 108 28.75 -3.01 -4.30
C VAL A 108 29.75 -3.89 -5.03
N ASP A 109 30.50 -4.68 -4.27
CA ASP A 109 31.55 -5.54 -4.82
C ASP A 109 31.03 -6.89 -5.32
N TYR A 110 29.99 -7.45 -4.68
CA TYR A 110 29.49 -8.79 -4.97
C TYR A 110 27.96 -8.84 -4.97
N CYS A 111 27.39 -9.71 -5.81
CA CYS A 111 25.96 -9.96 -5.83
C CYS A 111 25.53 -10.84 -4.64
N ASP A 112 24.64 -10.35 -3.79
CA ASP A 112 24.11 -11.11 -2.64
C ASP A 112 23.39 -12.42 -3.03
N LYS A 113 22.89 -12.55 -4.26
CA LYS A 113 22.15 -13.75 -4.70
C LYS A 113 23.02 -14.84 -5.30
N CYS A 114 24.07 -14.48 -6.02
CA CYS A 114 24.89 -15.43 -6.78
C CYS A 114 26.39 -15.33 -6.52
N GLY A 115 26.84 -14.38 -5.69
CA GLY A 115 28.25 -14.19 -5.37
C GLY A 115 29.11 -13.67 -6.52
N ALA A 116 28.50 -13.28 -7.66
CA ALA A 116 29.23 -12.75 -8.80
C ALA A 116 29.94 -11.44 -8.44
N ASP A 117 31.17 -11.28 -8.94
CA ASP A 117 31.95 -10.05 -8.83
C ASP A 117 31.33 -8.94 -9.69
N LEU A 118 30.94 -7.84 -9.04
CA LEU A 118 30.27 -6.70 -9.67
C LEU A 118 31.21 -5.51 -9.86
N ARG A 119 32.47 -5.59 -9.42
CA ARG A 119 33.43 -4.47 -9.45
C ARG A 119 33.74 -3.94 -10.86
N GLN A 120 33.49 -4.76 -11.89
CA GLN A 120 33.71 -4.41 -13.29
C GLN A 120 32.41 -4.32 -14.11
N VAL A 121 31.25 -4.50 -13.46
CA VAL A 121 29.95 -4.40 -14.13
C VAL A 121 29.54 -2.93 -14.15
N GLY A 122 29.45 -2.35 -15.35
CA GLY A 122 28.99 -0.97 -15.51
C GLY A 122 27.55 -0.81 -15.00
N CYS A 123 27.33 0.09 -14.05
CA CYS A 123 26.00 0.43 -13.56
C CYS A 123 25.15 1.03 -14.70
N THR A 124 24.09 0.34 -15.12
CA THR A 124 23.14 0.82 -16.13
C THR A 124 21.94 1.57 -15.53
N HIS A 125 21.83 1.63 -14.20
CA HIS A 125 20.75 2.31 -13.49
C HIS A 125 21.25 3.62 -12.86
N ALA A 126 20.43 4.67 -12.97
CA ALA A 126 20.64 5.90 -12.21
C ALA A 126 20.67 5.60 -10.70
N PRO A 127 21.58 6.23 -9.94
CA PRO A 127 21.74 5.95 -8.51
C PRO A 127 20.43 6.18 -7.76
N GLY A 128 20.00 5.18 -7.00
CA GLY A 128 18.83 5.26 -6.14
C GLY A 128 19.06 6.28 -5.02
N VAL A 129 18.23 7.31 -4.97
CA VAL A 129 18.26 8.33 -3.91
C VAL A 129 17.69 7.72 -2.64
N ARG A 130 18.50 7.65 -1.59
CA ARG A 130 18.00 7.49 -0.21
C ARG A 130 17.82 8.89 0.37
N GLU A 131 16.57 9.32 0.54
CA GLU A 131 16.24 10.49 1.35
C GLU A 131 16.33 10.10 2.83
N ASP A 132 17.50 10.29 3.44
CA ASP A 132 17.59 10.30 4.89
C ASP A 132 17.15 11.71 5.36
N VAL A 133 15.92 11.82 5.85
CA VAL A 133 15.40 13.06 6.48
C VAL A 133 16.15 13.27 7.79
N ALA A 134 17.09 14.22 7.79
CA ALA A 134 17.71 14.70 9.02
C ALA A 134 16.66 15.47 9.84
N SER A 135 16.26 14.90 10.99
CA SER A 135 15.59 15.64 12.05
C SER A 135 16.51 16.78 12.52
N PRO A 136 16.05 18.04 12.57
CA PRO A 136 16.83 19.09 13.18
C PRO A 136 16.84 18.86 14.70
N GLU A 137 18.00 18.53 15.25
CA GLU A 137 18.25 18.72 16.67
C GLU A 137 18.07 20.20 17.04
N LEU A 138 17.49 20.42 18.21
CA LEU A 138 17.40 21.71 18.88
C LEU A 138 18.78 22.38 18.93
N ILE A 139 18.84 23.66 18.54
CA ILE A 139 19.38 24.80 19.31
C ILE A 139 18.80 26.08 18.68
#